data_AF-A0A2A2JYC2-F1
#
_entry.id   AF-A0A2A2JYC2-F1
#
_cell.length_a   1.000
_cell.length_b   1.000
_cell.length_c   1.000
_cell.angle_alpha   90.00
_cell.angle_beta   90.00
_cell.angle_gamma   90.00
#
_symmetry.space_group_name_H-M   'P 1'
#
loop_
_entity.id
_entity.type
_entity.pdbx_description
1 polymer ?
#
loop_
_entity_poly.entity_id
_entity_poly.type
_entity_poly.pdbx_seq_one_letter_code
_entity_poly.pdbx_strand_id
1 'polypeptide(L)'
;MKGCGTKRRASGSAPNGGDDMHSDILRPMVALIAWTLVMFVWMLATRMPAMKAAGVDMGKLVGSTAADADRALPRHIQWKAHNYNHLMEQPTLFYAVCTVIALSGTGSGPNAAIAWAYVGLRIAHSLVQATVNRVLPRFMLFLASTLALVALTLHAALAKLHTLAKKGMALKAIAKALKRSEESTKDRAKADGLSIAKLR
;
A
#
# COMPACT_ATOMS: atom_id res chain seq x y z
N MET A 1 -45.47 42.67 28.32
CA MET A 1 -44.62 43.24 27.26
C MET A 1 -43.20 42.67 27.41
N LYS A 2 -42.66 42.07 26.34
CA LYS A 2 -41.24 42.05 25.89
C LYS A 2 -40.17 42.04 27.00
N GLY A 3 -39.33 41.04 27.22
CA GLY A 3 -38.56 40.22 26.28
C GLY A 3 -37.07 40.61 26.37
N CYS A 4 -36.17 39.62 26.15
CA CYS A 4 -34.71 39.75 25.92
C CYS A 4 -33.82 39.76 27.18
N GLY A 5 -32.83 38.87 27.39
CA GLY A 5 -32.28 37.82 26.55
C GLY A 5 -30.95 37.32 27.15
N THR A 6 -30.97 36.21 27.89
CA THR A 6 -29.76 35.53 28.37
C THR A 6 -29.22 34.67 27.24
N LYS A 7 -28.23 35.15 26.48
CA LYS A 7 -27.52 34.35 25.47
C LYS A 7 -26.72 33.23 26.16
N ARG A 8 -27.32 32.04 26.27
CA ARG A 8 -26.56 30.78 26.38
C ARG A 8 -25.82 30.57 25.06
N ARG A 9 -24.50 30.76 25.06
CA ARG A 9 -23.63 30.21 24.01
C ARG A 9 -23.70 28.68 24.13
N ALA A 10 -24.56 28.07 23.33
CA ALA A 10 -24.41 26.66 23.01
C ALA A 10 -23.14 26.54 22.17
N SER A 11 -22.03 26.10 22.77
CA SER A 11 -20.91 25.55 22.02
C SER A 11 -21.34 24.19 21.48
N GLY A 12 -22.15 24.20 20.41
CA GLY A 12 -22.27 23.06 19.54
C GLY A 12 -20.94 22.86 18.85
N SER A 13 -20.06 22.05 19.45
CA SER A 13 -18.97 21.42 18.71
C SER A 13 -19.64 20.60 17.62
N ALA A 14 -19.61 21.11 16.40
CA ALA A 14 -19.99 20.34 15.22
C ALA A 14 -19.27 18.99 15.28
N PRO A 15 -19.96 17.86 15.00
CA PRO A 15 -19.22 16.65 14.71
C PRO A 15 -18.29 16.99 13.55
N ASN A 16 -16.98 16.83 13.75
CA ASN A 16 -16.00 16.87 12.68
C ASN A 16 -16.32 15.68 11.77
N GLY A 17 -17.31 15.86 10.89
CA GLY A 17 -17.72 14.94 9.84
C GLY A 17 -16.76 15.03 8.66
N GLY A 18 -15.48 14.85 8.96
CA GLY A 18 -14.40 14.58 8.03
C GLY A 18 -13.77 13.29 8.49
N ASP A 19 -14.53 12.18 8.42
CA ASP A 19 -13.97 10.85 8.57
C ASP A 19 -13.15 10.59 7.31
N ASP A 20 -11.94 11.13 7.35
CA ASP A 20 -10.94 11.08 6.32
C ASP A 20 -10.83 9.63 5.81
N MET A 21 -11.32 9.39 4.60
CA MET A 21 -10.96 8.20 3.81
C MET A 21 -9.50 8.30 3.35
N HIS A 22 -8.61 8.82 4.20
CA HIS A 22 -7.19 9.02 3.98
C HIS A 22 -6.45 7.93 4.74
N SER A 23 -6.16 6.84 4.03
CA SER A 23 -5.28 5.80 4.57
C SER A 23 -3.85 6.33 4.62
N ASP A 24 -3.27 6.46 5.82
CA ASP A 24 -1.92 7.01 6.01
C ASP A 24 -0.84 6.27 5.21
N ILE A 25 -1.07 4.98 4.91
CA ILE A 25 -0.18 4.15 4.08
C ILE A 25 -0.04 4.62 2.63
N LEU A 26 -0.93 5.49 2.13
CA LEU A 26 -0.83 6.05 0.78
C LEU A 26 0.32 7.07 0.67
N ARG A 27 0.63 7.79 1.75
CA ARG A 27 1.72 8.79 1.78
C ARG A 27 3.09 8.17 1.46
N PRO A 28 3.52 7.07 2.10
CA PRO A 28 4.79 6.42 1.74
C PRO A 28 4.80 5.85 0.32
N MET A 29 3.65 5.44 -0.24
CA MET A 29 3.58 5.04 -1.66
C MET A 29 3.93 6.21 -2.58
N VAL A 30 3.31 7.37 -2.37
CA VAL A 30 3.59 8.58 -3.16
C VAL A 30 5.04 9.01 -2.99
N ALA A 31 5.57 8.96 -1.77
CA ALA A 31 6.96 9.31 -1.49
C ALA A 31 7.95 8.42 -2.27
N LEU A 32 7.72 7.11 -2.31
CA LEU A 32 8.60 6.20 -3.05
C LEU A 32 8.46 6.34 -4.57
N ILE A 33 7.26 6.61 -5.08
CA ILE A 33 7.05 6.95 -6.50
C ILE A 33 7.84 8.20 -6.86
N ALA A 34 7.73 9.27 -6.05
CA ALA A 34 8.48 10.50 -6.25
C ALA A 34 10.00 10.24 -6.24
N TRP A 35 10.48 9.40 -5.31
CA TRP A 35 11.89 9.01 -5.27
C TRP A 35 12.33 8.25 -6.53
N THR A 36 11.50 7.34 -7.04
CA THR A 36 11.78 6.64 -8.31
C THR A 36 11.90 7.61 -9.48
N LEU A 37 11.08 8.66 -9.53
CA LEU A 37 11.19 9.72 -10.54
C LEU A 37 12.48 10.54 -10.39
N VAL A 38 12.90 10.84 -9.15
CA VAL A 38 14.20 11.48 -8.89
C VAL A 38 15.34 10.62 -9.43
N MET A 39 15.32 9.31 -9.15
CA MET A 39 16.33 8.37 -9.66
C MET A 39 16.31 8.26 -11.19
N PHE A 40 15.13 8.32 -11.82
CA PHE A 40 15.00 8.35 -13.28
C PHE A 40 15.69 9.57 -13.87
N VAL A 41 15.41 10.76 -13.34
CA VAL A 41 16.02 12.01 -13.79
C VAL A 41 17.54 11.97 -13.59
N TRP A 42 18.02 11.48 -12.44
CA TRP A 42 19.46 11.36 -12.18
C TRP A 42 20.15 10.39 -13.15
N MET A 43 19.53 9.24 -13.44
CA MET A 43 20.02 8.32 -14.45
C MET A 43 20.14 9.02 -15.82
N LEU A 44 19.09 9.71 -16.29
CA LEU A 44 19.13 10.40 -17.58
C LEU A 44 20.19 11.51 -17.62
N ALA A 45 20.27 12.32 -16.55
CA ALA A 45 21.20 13.44 -16.44
C ALA A 45 22.66 13.00 -16.49
N THR A 46 22.97 11.78 -16.03
CA THR A 46 24.35 11.24 -16.06
C THR A 46 24.61 10.40 -17.31
N ARG A 47 23.64 9.62 -17.77
CA ARG A 47 23.81 8.64 -18.85
C ARG A 47 23.78 9.29 -20.24
N MET A 48 22.91 10.27 -20.49
CA MET A 48 22.83 10.92 -21.81
C MET A 48 24.12 11.67 -22.18
N PRO A 49 24.74 12.48 -21.29
CA PRO A 49 26.01 13.12 -21.59
C PRO A 49 27.14 12.11 -21.80
N ALA A 50 27.16 11.02 -21.02
CA ALA A 50 28.16 9.97 -21.15
C ALA A 50 28.06 9.23 -22.50
N MET A 51 26.84 8.94 -22.98
CA MET A 51 26.65 8.36 -24.32
C MET A 51 27.09 9.33 -25.43
N LYS A 52 26.76 10.61 -25.32
CA LYS A 52 27.22 11.63 -26.28
C LYS A 52 28.75 11.74 -26.30
N ALA A 53 29.39 11.72 -25.14
CA ALA A 53 30.85 11.76 -25.01
C ALA A 53 31.52 10.49 -25.56
N ALA A 54 30.85 9.34 -25.49
CA ALA A 54 31.28 8.09 -26.09
C ALA A 54 31.04 8.02 -27.63
N GLY A 55 30.58 9.12 -28.25
CA GLY A 55 30.35 9.18 -29.70
C GLY A 55 29.14 8.39 -30.18
N VAL A 56 28.24 8.02 -29.27
CA VAL A 56 27.02 7.26 -29.58
C VAL A 56 26.03 8.16 -30.33
N ASP A 57 25.74 7.83 -31.59
CA ASP A 57 24.72 8.52 -32.39
C ASP A 57 23.32 8.08 -31.94
N MET A 58 22.76 8.85 -31.01
CA MET A 58 21.44 8.61 -30.42
C MET A 58 20.31 8.60 -31.46
N GLY A 59 20.48 9.25 -32.62
CA GLY A 59 19.48 9.28 -33.70
C GLY A 59 19.46 8.01 -34.56
N LYS A 60 20.52 7.20 -34.48
CA LYS A 60 20.64 5.90 -35.19
C LYS A 60 20.53 4.70 -34.25
N LEU A 61 20.41 4.94 -32.95
CA LEU A 61 20.21 3.88 -31.97
C LEU A 61 18.83 3.26 -32.13
N VAL A 62 18.79 2.05 -32.71
CA VAL A 62 17.58 1.24 -32.82
C VAL A 62 17.89 -0.15 -32.27
N GLY A 63 17.04 -0.65 -31.37
CA GLY A 63 17.19 -1.99 -30.80
C GLY A 63 18.32 -2.18 -29.78
N SER A 64 18.96 -1.10 -29.32
CA SER A 64 20.00 -1.19 -28.28
C SER A 64 19.43 -1.71 -26.95
N THR A 65 20.16 -2.60 -26.29
CA THR A 65 19.77 -3.21 -25.02
C THR A 65 20.44 -2.53 -23.82
N ALA A 66 20.01 -2.89 -22.61
CA ALA A 66 20.72 -2.49 -21.39
C ALA A 66 22.17 -3.01 -21.36
N ALA A 67 22.42 -4.20 -21.89
CA ALA A 67 23.74 -4.82 -21.93
C ALA A 67 24.72 -4.06 -22.86
N ASP A 68 24.22 -3.52 -23.97
CA ASP A 68 25.04 -2.71 -24.89
C ASP A 68 25.55 -1.45 -24.18
N ALA A 69 24.70 -0.81 -23.38
CA ALA A 69 25.08 0.36 -22.61
C ALA A 69 26.04 0.02 -21.45
N ASP A 70 25.89 -1.13 -20.80
CA ASP A 70 26.82 -1.58 -19.75
C ASP A 70 28.23 -1.85 -20.30
N ARG A 71 28.34 -2.25 -21.58
CA ARG A 71 29.62 -2.40 -22.27
C ARG A 71 30.21 -1.07 -22.74
N ALA A 72 29.35 -0.16 -23.20
CA ALA A 72 29.78 1.11 -23.81
C ALA A 72 30.13 2.20 -22.78
N LEU A 73 29.56 2.15 -21.56
CA LEU A 73 29.68 3.24 -20.58
C LEU A 73 30.50 2.84 -19.34
N PRO A 74 31.19 3.80 -18.70
CA PRO A 74 31.87 3.55 -17.43
C PRO A 74 30.91 3.03 -16.36
N ARG A 75 31.35 2.00 -15.62
CA ARG A 75 30.52 1.30 -14.61
C ARG A 75 29.79 2.23 -13.63
N HIS A 76 30.44 3.30 -13.17
CA HIS A 76 29.87 4.22 -12.17
C HIS A 76 28.71 5.08 -12.68
N ILE A 77 28.58 5.24 -14.00
CA ILE A 77 27.43 5.89 -14.65
C ILE A 77 26.22 4.93 -14.64
N GLN A 78 26.47 3.65 -14.89
CA GLN A 78 25.44 2.62 -14.96
C GLN A 78 24.79 2.32 -13.62
N TRP A 79 25.45 2.59 -12.50
CA TRP A 79 24.90 2.34 -11.16
C TRP A 79 23.53 2.98 -10.91
N LYS A 80 23.26 4.15 -11.51
CA LYS A 80 21.97 4.85 -11.38
C LYS A 80 20.88 4.11 -12.16
N ALA A 81 21.21 3.60 -13.34
CA ALA A 81 20.31 2.79 -14.16
C ALA A 81 20.00 1.44 -13.48
N HIS A 82 21.03 0.77 -12.95
CA HIS A 82 20.86 -0.47 -12.19
C HIS A 82 19.99 -0.25 -10.95
N ASN A 83 20.14 0.88 -10.26
CA ASN A 83 19.29 1.20 -9.13
C ASN A 83 17.84 1.51 -9.53
N TYR A 84 17.63 2.28 -10.60
CA TYR A 84 16.30 2.57 -11.12
C TYR A 84 15.54 1.28 -11.47
N ASN A 85 16.18 0.33 -12.14
CA ASN A 85 15.57 -0.99 -12.42
C ASN A 85 15.19 -1.72 -11.13
N HIS A 86 16.06 -1.69 -10.11
CA HIS A 86 15.77 -2.32 -8.83
C HIS A 86 14.61 -1.65 -8.07
N LEU A 87 14.36 -0.35 -8.30
CA LEU A 87 13.18 0.38 -7.80
C LEU A 87 11.90 0.04 -8.57
N MET A 88 11.99 -0.52 -9.77
CA MET A 88 10.83 -1.02 -10.51
C MET A 88 10.48 -2.48 -10.16
N GLU A 89 11.44 -3.27 -9.69
CA GLU A 89 11.21 -4.68 -9.34
C GLU A 89 10.55 -4.85 -7.97
N GLN A 90 11.26 -4.58 -6.87
CA GLN A 90 10.76 -4.88 -5.53
C GLN A 90 9.63 -3.94 -5.07
N PRO A 91 9.71 -2.61 -5.25
CA PRO A 91 8.64 -1.70 -4.86
C PRO A 91 7.28 -1.95 -5.53
N THR A 92 7.24 -2.65 -6.67
CA THR A 92 5.97 -3.04 -7.30
C THR A 92 5.12 -3.90 -6.37
N LEU A 93 5.74 -4.82 -5.62
CA LEU A 93 5.06 -5.61 -4.60
C LEU A 93 4.61 -4.74 -3.42
N PHE A 94 5.43 -3.75 -3.03
CA PHE A 94 5.10 -2.79 -1.98
C PHE A 94 3.85 -1.98 -2.30
N TYR A 95 3.73 -1.46 -3.52
CA TYR A 95 2.54 -0.71 -3.94
C TYR A 95 1.29 -1.59 -3.92
N ALA A 96 1.40 -2.83 -4.39
CA ALA A 96 0.29 -3.79 -4.37
C ALA A 96 -0.18 -4.09 -2.94
N VAL A 97 0.74 -4.46 -2.03
CA VAL A 97 0.38 -4.80 -0.65
C VAL A 97 -0.17 -3.61 0.12
N CYS A 98 0.41 -2.41 -0.06
CA CYS A 98 -0.09 -1.20 0.60
C CYS A 98 -1.50 -0.85 0.12
N THR A 99 -1.80 -1.07 -1.16
CA THR A 99 -3.17 -0.90 -1.69
C THR A 99 -4.14 -1.89 -1.04
N VAL A 100 -3.76 -3.17 -0.89
CA VAL A 100 -4.59 -4.16 -0.19
C VAL A 100 -4.85 -3.76 1.26
N ILE A 101 -3.84 -3.28 1.96
CA ILE A 101 -3.96 -2.81 3.36
C ILE A 101 -4.86 -1.57 3.44
N ALA A 102 -4.71 -0.61 2.53
CA ALA A 102 -5.55 0.58 2.46
C ALA A 102 -7.02 0.21 2.26
N LEU A 103 -7.32 -0.68 1.30
CA LEU A 103 -8.67 -1.18 1.02
C LEU A 103 -9.24 -2.04 2.16
N SER A 104 -8.38 -2.62 2.99
CA SER A 104 -8.79 -3.38 4.19
C SER A 104 -9.14 -2.48 5.38
N GLY A 105 -8.92 -1.16 5.27
CA GLY A 105 -9.15 -0.21 6.36
C GLY A 105 -8.12 -0.28 7.49
N THR A 106 -7.00 -0.98 7.29
CA THR A 106 -5.96 -1.18 8.32
C THR A 106 -4.67 -0.41 8.02
N GLY A 107 -4.71 0.58 7.12
CA GLY A 107 -3.53 1.33 6.68
C GLY A 107 -3.03 2.44 7.60
N SER A 108 -3.52 2.53 8.84
CA SER A 108 -3.02 3.47 9.85
C SER A 108 -2.10 2.78 10.88
N GLY A 109 -1.48 3.57 11.75
CA GLY A 109 -0.70 3.06 12.88
C GLY A 109 0.52 2.22 12.46
N PRO A 110 0.68 0.97 12.97
CA PRO A 110 1.88 0.16 12.70
C PRO A 110 2.16 -0.08 11.21
N ASN A 111 1.12 -0.26 10.40
CA ASN A 111 1.29 -0.48 8.95
C ASN A 111 1.88 0.75 8.25
N ALA A 112 1.44 1.96 8.63
CA ALA A 112 2.00 3.19 8.10
C ALA A 112 3.47 3.38 8.55
N ALA A 113 3.80 3.05 9.81
CA ALA A 113 5.17 3.13 10.31
C ALA A 113 6.11 2.16 9.58
N ILE A 114 5.71 0.91 9.37
CA ILE A 114 6.50 -0.09 8.62
C ILE A 114 6.65 0.35 7.16
N ALA A 115 5.60 0.92 6.55
CA ALA A 115 5.68 1.43 5.19
C ALA A 115 6.68 2.59 5.07
N TRP A 116 6.71 3.53 6.02
CA TRP A 116 7.73 4.58 6.05
C TRP A 116 9.14 4.04 6.27
N ALA A 117 9.31 3.05 7.13
CA ALA A 117 10.59 2.37 7.32
C ALA A 117 11.06 1.72 6.01
N TYR A 118 10.17 1.05 5.28
CA TYR A 118 10.45 0.49 3.96
C TYR A 118 10.93 1.58 2.99
N VAL A 119 10.21 2.71 2.89
CA VAL A 119 10.61 3.83 2.02
C VAL A 119 11.98 4.36 2.38
N GLY A 120 12.25 4.62 3.66
CA GLY A 120 13.55 5.10 4.13
C GLY A 120 14.70 4.14 3.78
N LEU A 121 14.49 2.84 3.99
CA LEU A 121 15.46 1.80 3.62
C LEU A 121 15.70 1.74 2.10
N ARG A 122 14.65 1.90 1.28
CA ARG A 122 14.78 1.94 -0.18
C ARG A 122 15.52 3.18 -0.67
N ILE A 123 15.28 4.34 -0.07
CA ILE A 123 16.03 5.56 -0.37
C ILE A 123 17.51 5.38 -0.01
N ALA A 124 17.80 4.88 1.20
CA ALA A 124 19.17 4.61 1.64
C ALA A 124 19.89 3.61 0.73
N HIS A 125 19.23 2.50 0.37
CA HIS A 125 19.75 1.53 -0.59
C HIS A 125 20.08 2.20 -1.93
N SER A 126 19.19 3.08 -2.40
CA SER A 126 19.36 3.79 -3.67
C SER A 126 20.57 4.70 -3.67
N LEU A 127 20.74 5.49 -2.60
CA LEU A 127 21.90 6.34 -2.43
C LEU A 127 23.20 5.52 -2.38
N VAL A 128 23.24 4.45 -1.59
CA VAL A 128 24.43 3.57 -1.50
C VAL A 128 24.78 2.97 -2.85
N GLN A 129 23.80 2.42 -3.57
CA GLN A 129 24.04 1.80 -4.88
C GLN A 129 24.46 2.84 -5.94
N ALA A 130 23.82 4.01 -5.96
CA ALA A 130 24.10 5.04 -6.96
C ALA A 130 25.44 5.75 -6.75
N THR A 131 26.00 5.77 -5.53
CA THR A 131 27.20 6.56 -5.18
C THR A 131 28.43 5.72 -4.85
N VAL A 132 28.33 4.73 -3.96
CA VAL A 132 29.48 3.96 -3.45
C VAL A 132 29.50 2.52 -3.98
N ASN A 133 28.31 1.95 -4.21
CA ASN A 133 28.06 0.61 -4.73
C ASN A 133 28.84 -0.54 -4.05
N ARG A 134 29.12 -0.44 -2.75
CA ARG A 134 29.70 -1.55 -1.97
C ARG A 134 28.65 -2.63 -1.73
N VAL A 135 29.05 -3.89 -1.89
CA VAL A 135 28.17 -5.06 -1.88
C VAL A 135 27.47 -5.31 -0.55
N LEU A 136 28.23 -5.29 0.54
CA LEU A 136 27.68 -5.63 1.85
C LEU A 136 26.61 -4.63 2.34
N PRO A 137 26.83 -3.30 2.30
CA PRO A 137 25.81 -2.34 2.72
C PRO A 137 24.53 -2.39 1.85
N ARG A 138 24.68 -2.52 0.52
CA ARG A 138 23.49 -2.65 -0.36
C ARG A 138 22.71 -3.92 -0.04
N PHE A 139 23.39 -5.04 0.18
CA PHE A 139 22.74 -6.29 0.52
C PHE A 139 21.97 -6.19 1.84
N MET A 140 22.57 -5.61 2.89
CA MET A 140 21.91 -5.46 4.19
C MET A 140 20.69 -4.54 4.14
N LEU A 141 20.77 -3.43 3.39
CA LEU A 141 19.63 -2.53 3.18
C LEU A 141 18.51 -3.19 2.38
N PHE A 142 18.86 -3.99 1.37
CA PHE A 142 17.90 -4.77 0.60
C PHE A 142 17.21 -5.82 1.46
N LEU A 143 17.97 -6.56 2.28
CA LEU A 143 17.43 -7.56 3.19
C LEU A 143 16.48 -6.92 4.21
N ALA A 144 16.88 -5.82 4.85
CA ALA A 144 16.04 -5.08 5.78
C ALA A 144 14.74 -4.57 5.12
N SER A 145 14.84 -4.03 3.90
CA SER A 145 13.66 -3.61 3.11
C SER A 145 12.74 -4.80 2.84
N THR A 146 13.31 -5.96 2.52
CA THR A 146 12.57 -7.18 2.23
C THR A 146 11.80 -7.68 3.46
N LEU A 147 12.41 -7.62 4.64
CA LEU A 147 11.75 -7.98 5.89
C LEU A 147 10.56 -7.07 6.21
N ALA A 148 10.69 -5.76 5.99
CA ALA A 148 9.57 -4.83 6.13
C ALA A 148 8.43 -5.16 5.15
N LEU A 149 8.74 -5.52 3.91
CA LEU A 149 7.76 -5.95 2.91
C LEU A 149 7.06 -7.26 3.30
N VAL A 150 7.81 -8.24 3.86
CA VAL A 150 7.24 -9.48 4.41
C VAL A 150 6.27 -9.17 5.53
N ALA A 151 6.64 -8.28 6.47
CA ALA A 151 5.76 -7.87 7.57
C ALA A 151 4.44 -7.26 7.07
N LEU A 152 4.50 -6.33 6.10
CA LEU A 152 3.30 -5.76 5.48
C LEU A 152 2.45 -6.83 4.78
N THR A 153 3.07 -7.79 4.10
CA THR A 153 2.37 -8.88 3.43
C THR A 153 1.62 -9.77 4.42
N LEU A 154 2.26 -10.10 5.55
CA LEU A 154 1.61 -10.86 6.62
C LEU A 154 0.44 -10.08 7.23
N HIS A 155 0.61 -8.79 7.49
CA HIS A 155 -0.47 -7.93 8.00
C HIS A 155 -1.65 -7.86 7.03
N ALA A 156 -1.39 -7.75 5.72
CA ALA A 156 -2.43 -7.77 4.70
C ALA A 156 -3.19 -9.11 4.68
N ALA A 157 -2.48 -10.24 4.73
CA ALA A 157 -3.09 -11.57 4.77
C ALA A 157 -3.96 -11.77 6.02
N LEU A 158 -3.48 -11.35 7.18
CA LEU A 158 -4.21 -11.43 8.45
C LEU A 158 -5.45 -10.53 8.44
N ALA A 159 -5.34 -9.30 7.92
CA ALA A 159 -6.48 -8.39 7.79
C ALA A 159 -7.58 -8.99 6.89
N LYS A 160 -7.18 -9.64 5.79
CA LYS A 160 -8.13 -10.33 4.91
C LYS A 160 -8.79 -11.53 5.58
N LEU A 161 -8.01 -12.37 6.27
CA LEU A 161 -8.54 -13.53 7.00
C LEU A 161 -9.55 -13.09 8.07
N HIS A 162 -9.22 -12.06 8.85
CA HIS A 162 -10.09 -11.51 9.87
C HIS A 162 -11.40 -10.96 9.28
N THR A 163 -11.30 -10.26 8.14
CA THR A 163 -12.48 -9.76 7.41
C THR A 163 -13.38 -10.90 6.91
N LEU A 164 -12.78 -11.97 6.37
CA LEU A 164 -13.52 -13.16 5.93
C LEU A 164 -14.17 -13.89 7.10
N ALA A 165 -13.46 -14.04 8.22
CA ALA A 165 -13.99 -14.64 9.43
C ALA A 165 -15.19 -13.85 9.98
N LYS A 166 -15.10 -12.51 10.00
CA LYS A 166 -16.21 -11.62 10.43
C LYS A 166 -17.42 -11.75 9.50
N LYS A 167 -17.22 -11.81 8.17
CA LYS A 167 -18.30 -12.09 7.22
C LYS A 167 -18.92 -13.47 7.44
N GLY A 168 -18.11 -14.49 7.71
CA GLY A 168 -18.58 -15.83 8.07
C GLY A 168 -19.39 -15.86 9.37
N MET A 169 -19.00 -15.07 10.37
CA MET A 169 -19.80 -14.89 11.59
C MET A 169 -21.11 -14.15 11.34
N ALA A 170 -21.11 -13.12 10.50
CA ALA A 170 -22.33 -12.42 10.10
C ALA A 170 -23.29 -13.37 9.37
N LEU A 171 -22.79 -14.21 8.45
CA LEU A 171 -23.60 -15.23 7.77
C LEU A 171 -24.15 -16.29 8.76
N LYS A 172 -23.31 -16.76 9.69
CA LYS A 172 -23.75 -17.67 10.78
C LYS A 172 -24.80 -17.01 11.68
N ALA A 173 -24.68 -15.71 11.96
CA ALA A 173 -25.64 -14.94 12.73
C ALA A 173 -26.98 -14.79 11.98
N ILE A 174 -26.94 -14.52 10.67
CA ILE A 174 -28.13 -14.50 9.81
C ILE A 174 -28.79 -15.90 9.80
N ALA A 175 -28.03 -16.97 9.61
CA ALA A 175 -28.56 -18.34 9.64
C ALA A 175 -29.18 -18.71 10.99
N LYS A 176 -28.54 -18.33 12.10
CA LYS A 176 -29.08 -18.53 13.46
C LYS A 176 -30.34 -17.70 13.71
N ALA A 177 -30.39 -16.47 13.21
CA ALA A 177 -31.56 -15.61 13.29
C ALA A 177 -32.73 -16.17 12.48
N LEU A 178 -32.48 -16.71 11.27
CA LEU A 178 -33.49 -17.38 10.45
C LEU A 178 -34.02 -18.65 11.12
N LYS A 179 -33.14 -19.47 11.71
CA LYS A 179 -33.56 -20.66 12.45
C LYS A 179 -34.39 -20.30 13.69
N ARG A 180 -34.00 -19.24 14.42
CA ARG A 180 -34.77 -18.72 15.56
C ARG A 180 -36.07 -18.06 15.15
N SER A 181 -36.12 -17.38 13.99
CA SER A 181 -37.38 -16.82 13.48
C SER A 181 -38.33 -17.93 13.08
N GLU A 182 -37.85 -18.99 12.41
CA GLU A 182 -38.67 -20.15 12.01
C GLU A 182 -39.22 -20.92 13.23
N GLU A 183 -38.40 -21.07 14.27
CA GLU A 183 -38.83 -21.63 15.56
C GLU A 183 -39.84 -20.71 16.25
N SER A 184 -39.63 -19.39 16.24
CA SER A 184 -40.58 -18.41 16.78
C SER A 184 -41.91 -18.35 16.00
N THR A 185 -41.92 -18.54 14.68
CA THR A 185 -43.17 -18.66 13.91
C THR A 185 -43.88 -19.96 14.19
N LYS A 186 -43.15 -21.08 14.39
CA LYS A 186 -43.73 -22.36 14.80
C LYS A 186 -44.31 -22.28 16.22
N ASP A 187 -43.63 -21.62 17.15
CA ASP A 187 -44.09 -21.45 18.53
C ASP A 187 -45.33 -20.55 18.61
N ARG A 188 -45.36 -19.45 17.83
CA ARG A 188 -46.56 -18.60 17.70
C ARG A 188 -47.72 -19.33 17.03
N ALA A 189 -47.47 -20.04 15.93
CA ALA A 189 -48.50 -20.84 15.30
C ALA A 189 -49.06 -21.91 16.24
N LYS A 190 -48.22 -22.50 17.10
CA LYS A 190 -48.64 -23.45 18.13
C LYS A 190 -49.46 -22.79 19.24
N ALA A 191 -49.10 -21.57 19.66
CA ALA A 191 -49.87 -20.79 20.61
C ALA A 191 -51.23 -20.35 20.05
N ASP A 192 -51.29 -20.08 18.75
CA ASP A 192 -52.51 -19.66 18.03
C ASP A 192 -53.34 -20.87 17.54
N GLY A 193 -52.94 -22.10 17.84
CA GLY A 193 -53.65 -23.34 17.44
C GLY A 193 -53.59 -23.65 15.94
N LEU A 194 -52.70 -23.00 15.19
CA LEU A 194 -52.52 -23.14 13.75
C LEU A 194 -51.53 -24.27 13.42
N SER A 195 -52.01 -25.31 12.75
CA SER A 195 -51.17 -26.40 12.23
C SER A 195 -50.42 -25.94 10.96
N ILE A 196 -49.09 -25.76 11.05
CA ILE A 196 -48.26 -25.50 9.86
C ILE A 196 -47.88 -26.84 9.23
N ALA A 197 -48.54 -27.19 8.13
CA ALA A 197 -48.18 -28.34 7.32
C ALA A 197 -46.81 -28.11 6.66
N LYS A 198 -45.93 -29.12 6.74
CA LYS A 198 -44.62 -29.10 6.09
C LYS A 198 -44.85 -29.26 4.58
N LEU A 199 -44.64 -28.20 3.80
CA LEU A 199 -44.60 -28.31 2.34
C LEU A 199 -43.45 -29.26 1.98
N ARG A 200 -43.80 -30.34 1.27
CA ARG A 200 -42.86 -31.34 0.73
C ARG A 200 -42.02 -30.74 -0.38
#